data_AF-A0A7Y5GJ98-F1
#
_entry.id   AF-A0A7Y5GJ98-F1
#
_cell.length_a   1.000
_cell.length_b   1.000
_cell.length_c   1.000
_cell.angle_alpha   90.00
_cell.angle_beta   90.00
_cell.angle_gamma   90.00
#
_symmetry.space_group_name_H-M   'P 1'
#
loop_
_entity.id
_entity.type
_entity.pdbx_description
1 polymer ?
#
loop_
_entity_poly.entity_id
_entity_poly.type
_entity_poly.pdbx_seq_one_letter_code
_entity_poly.pdbx_strand_id
1 'polypeptide(L)'
;MRQNGRTVAKLQIAEFSQMSALEKRGGNYFSLTDVAALRAGFSGTVYQGRLESANSAPAESAVRLVNVLRQFEMLQKAVTLGGEMNRRSVEEVARVNA
;
A
#
# COMPACT_ATOMS: atom_id res chain seq x y z
N MET A 1 8.77 33.34 -2.28
CA MET A 1 7.53 34.11 -2.08
C MET A 1 7.84 35.58 -2.26
N ARG A 2 7.02 36.32 -3.01
CA ARG A 2 7.21 37.76 -3.24
C ARG A 2 5.97 38.52 -2.77
N GLN A 3 6.16 39.65 -2.12
CA GLN A 3 5.12 40.65 -1.82
C GLN A 3 5.60 41.99 -2.37
N ASN A 4 4.73 42.73 -3.06
CA ASN A 4 5.06 44.03 -3.67
C ASN A 4 6.36 44.00 -4.51
N GLY A 5 6.57 42.93 -5.28
CA GLY A 5 7.76 42.74 -6.10
C GLY A 5 9.03 42.33 -5.35
N ARG A 6 9.05 42.33 -4.02
CA ARG A 6 10.22 41.97 -3.21
C ARG A 6 10.13 40.54 -2.70
N THR A 7 11.22 39.78 -2.79
CA THR A 7 11.28 38.43 -2.19
C THR A 7 11.24 38.55 -0.68
N VAL A 8 10.26 37.89 -0.06
CA VAL A 8 10.03 37.93 1.40
C VAL A 8 10.38 36.61 2.08
N ALA A 9 10.36 35.49 1.35
CA ALA A 9 10.69 34.17 1.89
C ALA A 9 11.08 33.19 0.78
N LYS A 10 11.75 32.10 1.16
CA LYS A 10 12.07 30.95 0.29
C LYS A 10 11.56 29.67 0.94
N LEU A 11 10.98 28.78 0.15
CA LEU A 11 10.61 27.45 0.60
C LEU A 11 11.86 26.60 0.74
N GLN A 12 12.01 25.93 1.88
CA GLN A 12 12.98 24.85 2.04
C GLN A 12 12.31 23.54 1.65
N ILE A 13 12.90 22.85 0.68
CA ILE A 13 12.43 21.56 0.19
C ILE A 13 13.56 20.57 0.42
N ALA A 14 13.25 19.46 1.08
CA ALA A 14 14.19 18.38 1.31
C ALA A 14 13.97 17.30 0.25
N GLU A 15 15.06 16.79 -0.29
CA GLU A 15 15.07 15.63 -1.19
C GLU A 15 15.85 14.50 -0.50
N PHE A 16 15.45 13.25 -0.75
CA PHE A 16 16.03 12.08 -0.10
C PHE A 16 16.47 11.07 -1.16
N SER A 17 17.51 10.30 -0.87
CA SER A 17 18.09 9.33 -1.81
C SER A 17 17.19 8.11 -2.03
N GLN A 18 16.42 7.71 -1.01
CA GLN A 18 15.56 6.54 -1.04
C GLN A 18 14.33 6.71 -0.15
N MET A 19 13.18 6.18 -0.59
CA MET A 19 11.92 6.25 0.17
C MET A 19 11.93 5.40 1.43
N SER A 20 12.78 4.37 1.50
CA SER A 20 12.95 3.51 2.68
C SER A 20 13.48 4.26 3.91
N ALA A 21 14.08 5.44 3.71
CA ALA A 21 14.51 6.31 4.80
C ALA A 21 13.34 7.11 5.43
N LEU A 22 12.12 6.98 4.90
CA LEU A 22 10.94 7.70 5.39
C LEU A 22 10.01 6.76 6.15
N GLU A 23 9.62 7.17 7.35
CA GLU A 23 8.59 6.52 8.16
C GLU A 23 7.33 7.38 8.18
N LYS A 24 6.16 6.78 7.91
CA LYS A 24 4.87 7.48 7.92
C LYS A 24 4.45 7.80 9.36
N ARG A 25 4.16 9.07 9.66
CA ARG A 25 3.77 9.53 11.00
C ARG A 25 2.27 9.82 11.17
N GLY A 26 1.49 9.75 10.08
CA GLY A 26 0.05 10.02 10.09
C GLY A 26 -0.33 11.06 9.03
N GLY A 27 -1.56 10.99 8.53
CA GLY A 27 -1.96 11.81 7.37
C GLY A 27 -0.96 11.70 6.21
N ASN A 28 -0.50 12.85 5.73
CA ASN A 28 0.52 13.01 4.68
C ASN A 28 1.91 13.36 5.25
N TYR A 29 2.15 13.15 6.55
CA TYR A 29 3.43 13.45 7.20
C TYR A 29 4.35 12.23 7.26
N PHE A 30 5.64 12.51 7.08
CA PHE A 30 6.73 11.54 7.15
C PHE A 30 7.83 12.08 8.06
N SER A 31 8.52 11.17 8.76
CA SER A 31 9.78 11.47 9.45
C SER A 31 10.92 10.71 8.80
N LEU A 32 12.08 11.34 8.80
CA LEU A 32 13.32 10.70 8.36
C LEU A 32 13.83 9.75 9.44
N THR A 33 14.18 8.52 9.08
CA THR A 33 14.77 7.51 9.98
C THR A 33 16.29 7.55 9.96
N ASP A 34 16.89 7.99 8.84
CA ASP A 34 18.33 8.16 8.68
C ASP A 34 18.64 9.51 8.01
N VAL A 35 19.32 10.39 8.75
CA VAL A 35 19.72 11.72 8.31
C VAL A 35 20.69 11.68 7.13
N ALA A 36 21.47 10.61 6.98
CA ALA A 36 22.41 10.44 5.86
C ALA A 36 21.69 10.28 4.51
N ALA A 37 20.39 9.95 4.50
CA ALA A 37 19.61 9.85 3.28
C ALA A 37 19.21 11.22 2.69
N LEU A 38 19.43 12.34 3.39
CA LEU A 38 19.19 13.68 2.84
C LEU A 38 20.13 13.98 1.68
N ARG A 39 19.57 14.48 0.59
CA ARG A 39 20.32 14.98 -0.57
C ARG A 39 20.54 16.49 -0.45
N ALA A 40 21.67 16.93 -0.97
CA ALA A 40 21.94 18.35 -1.15
C ALA A 40 21.13 18.89 -2.34
N GLY A 41 20.23 19.83 -2.06
CA GLY A 41 19.42 20.50 -3.07
C GLY A 41 18.14 19.74 -3.45
N PHE A 42 17.30 20.42 -4.23
CA PHE A 42 16.06 19.89 -4.78
C PHE A 42 16.12 20.02 -6.29
N SER A 43 15.85 18.93 -7.01
CA SER A 43 15.96 18.85 -8.47
C SER A 43 14.66 19.20 -9.21
N GLY A 44 13.53 19.34 -8.51
CA GLY A 44 12.22 19.59 -9.12
C GLY A 44 11.88 21.07 -9.29
N THR A 45 10.65 21.32 -9.77
CA THR A 45 10.09 22.67 -9.95
C THR A 45 8.83 22.85 -9.12
N VAL A 46 8.63 24.05 -8.55
CA VAL A 46 7.41 24.41 -7.81
C VAL A 46 6.45 25.12 -8.76
N TYR A 47 5.22 24.61 -8.89
CA TYR A 47 4.14 25.22 -9.66
C TYR A 47 3.14 25.89 -8.72
N GLN A 48 2.85 27.17 -8.94
CA GLN A 48 1.83 27.89 -8.17
C GLN A 48 0.42 27.64 -8.74
N GLY A 49 -0.59 27.68 -7.86
CA GLY A 49 -1.99 27.47 -8.22
C GLY A 49 -2.32 26.02 -8.61
N ARG A 50 -1.43 25.07 -8.32
CA ARG A 50 -1.64 23.63 -8.56
C ARG A 50 -1.58 22.85 -7.26
N LEU A 51 -2.39 21.80 -7.20
CA LEU A 51 -2.37 20.79 -6.14
C LEU A 51 -2.08 19.43 -6.75
N GLU A 52 -1.29 18.62 -6.05
CA GLU A 52 -0.99 17.23 -6.44
C GLU A 52 -2.21 16.34 -6.15
N SER A 53 -2.55 15.47 -7.10
CA SER A 53 -3.60 14.46 -6.93
C SER A 53 -3.03 13.15 -6.40
N ALA A 54 -3.87 12.33 -5.78
CA ALA A 54 -3.46 10.99 -5.36
C ALA A 54 -3.05 10.15 -6.57
N ASN A 55 -1.99 9.35 -6.40
CA ASN A 55 -1.50 8.41 -7.42
C ASN A 55 -2.24 7.05 -7.40
N SER A 56 -3.41 6.99 -6.76
CA SER A 56 -4.22 5.78 -6.64
C SER A 56 -5.32 5.71 -7.69
N ALA A 57 -5.55 4.52 -8.26
CA ALA A 57 -6.67 4.25 -9.17
C ALA A 57 -7.74 3.38 -8.48
N PRO A 58 -8.86 3.97 -7.99
CA PRO A 58 -9.86 3.22 -7.21
C PRO A 58 -10.53 2.09 -7.99
N ALA A 59 -10.83 2.30 -9.28
CA ALA A 59 -11.48 1.30 -10.11
C ALA A 59 -10.60 0.05 -10.31
N GLU A 60 -9.32 0.24 -10.62
CA GLU A 60 -8.37 -0.86 -10.77
C GLU A 60 -8.18 -1.61 -9.44
N SER A 61 -8.08 -0.86 -8.34
CA SER A 61 -7.95 -1.42 -7.00
C SER A 61 -9.16 -2.28 -6.62
N ALA A 62 -10.37 -1.86 -7.00
CA ALA A 62 -11.60 -2.62 -6.76
C ALA A 62 -11.65 -3.92 -7.58
N VAL A 63 -11.24 -3.89 -8.85
CA VAL A 63 -11.15 -5.11 -9.68
C VAL A 63 -10.14 -6.09 -9.10
N ARG A 64 -8.97 -5.60 -8.64
CA ARG A 64 -7.98 -6.42 -7.94
C ARG A 64 -8.59 -7.06 -6.69
N LEU A 65 -9.35 -6.30 -5.90
CA LEU A 65 -10.02 -6.84 -4.71
C LEU A 65 -11.01 -7.95 -5.05
N VAL A 66 -11.84 -7.79 -6.10
CA VAL A 66 -12.77 -8.83 -6.56
C VAL A 66 -12.04 -10.12 -6.93
N ASN A 67 -10.88 -10.01 -7.59
CA ASN A 67 -10.08 -11.18 -7.95
C ASN A 67 -9.55 -11.91 -6.70
N VAL A 68 -9.08 -11.17 -5.69
CA VAL A 68 -8.64 -11.77 -4.41
C VAL A 68 -9.82 -12.44 -3.69
N LEU A 69 -11.01 -11.83 -3.69
CA LEU A 69 -12.19 -12.43 -3.06
C LEU A 69 -12.60 -13.74 -3.73
N ARG A 70 -12.59 -13.81 -5.06
CA ARG A 70 -12.86 -15.05 -5.79
C ARG A 70 -11.83 -16.14 -5.48
N GLN A 71 -10.55 -15.77 -5.36
CA GLN A 71 -9.50 -16.71 -4.93
C GLN A 71 -9.78 -17.24 -3.52
N PHE A 72 -10.19 -16.36 -2.60
CA PHE A 72 -10.54 -16.75 -1.24
C PHE A 72 -11.79 -17.65 -1.18
N GLU A 73 -12.82 -17.37 -1.99
CA GLU A 73 -14.00 -18.23 -2.12
C GLU A 73 -13.65 -19.64 -2.62
N MET A 74 -12.76 -19.74 -3.61
CA MET A 74 -12.29 -21.04 -4.12
C MET A 74 -11.51 -21.82 -3.05
N LEU A 75 -10.65 -21.14 -2.29
CA LEU A 75 -9.91 -21.76 -1.18
C LEU A 75 -10.86 -22.27 -0.09
N GLN A 76 -11.88 -21.50 0.28
CA GLN A 76 -12.90 -21.95 1.24
C GLN A 76 -13.63 -23.19 0.74
N LYS A 77 -14.04 -23.22 -0.53
CA LYS A 77 -14.68 -24.41 -1.13
C LYS A 77 -13.77 -25.63 -1.11
N ALA A 78 -12.50 -25.45 -1.42
CA ALA A 78 -11.51 -26.54 -1.37
C ALA A 78 -11.34 -27.10 0.05
N VAL A 79 -11.30 -26.23 1.07
CA VAL A 79 -11.24 -26.65 2.48
C VAL A 79 -12.48 -27.44 2.88
N THR A 80 -13.68 -26.95 2.55
CA THR A 80 -14.94 -27.65 2.83
C THR A 80 -14.96 -29.03 2.17
N LEU A 81 -14.61 -29.10 0.89
CA LEU A 81 -14.55 -30.37 0.17
C LEU A 81 -13.54 -31.33 0.81
N GLY A 82 -12.34 -30.85 1.16
CA GLY A 82 -11.33 -31.66 1.84
C GLY A 82 -11.82 -32.21 3.18
N GLY A 83 -12.53 -31.38 3.96
CA GLY A 83 -13.15 -31.80 5.22
C GLY A 83 -14.23 -32.87 5.04
N GLU A 84 -15.11 -32.71 4.05
CA GLU A 84 -16.12 -33.70 3.70
C GLU A 84 -15.50 -35.03 3.26
N MET A 85 -14.44 -34.97 2.43
CA MET A 85 -13.69 -36.14 1.97
C MET A 85 -13.09 -36.89 3.16
N ASN A 86 -12.44 -36.17 4.08
CA ASN A 86 -11.84 -36.74 5.27
C ASN A 86 -12.88 -37.44 6.16
N ARG A 87 -14.07 -36.83 6.36
CA ARG A 87 -15.16 -37.45 7.13
C ARG A 87 -15.62 -38.76 6.50
N ARG A 88 -15.85 -38.79 5.19
CA ARG A 88 -16.27 -40.01 4.49
C ARG A 88 -15.22 -41.12 4.59
N SER A 89 -13.94 -40.81 4.42
CA SER A 89 -12.87 -41.80 4.55
C SER A 89 -12.81 -42.42 5.94
N VAL A 90 -13.02 -41.63 7.01
CA VAL A 90 -13.08 -42.15 8.39
C VAL A 90 -14.30 -43.07 8.59
N GLU A 91 -15.47 -42.68 8.09
CA GLU A 91 -16.71 -43.46 8.19
C GLU A 91 -16.62 -44.80 7.45
N GLU A 92 -16.04 -44.82 6.25
CA GLU A 92 -15.86 -46.05 5.48
C GLU A 92 -14.91 -47.03 6.17
N VAL A 93 -13.79 -46.55 6.73
CA VAL A 93 -12.84 -47.40 7.48
C VAL A 93 -13.47 -47.96 8.76
N ALA A 94 -14.27 -47.15 9.48
CA ALA A 94 -14.97 -47.60 10.67
C ALA A 94 -15.96 -48.74 10.37
N ARG A 95 -16.61 -48.70 9.19
CA ARG A 95 -17.59 -49.71 8.78
C ARG A 95 -16.96 -51.06 8.40
N VAL A 96 -15.73 -51.08 7.89
CA VAL A 96 -15.03 -52.32 7.48
C VAL A 96 -14.44 -53.07 8.67
N ASN A 97 -14.22 -52.38 9.79
CA ASN A 97 -13.66 -52.96 11.03
C ASN A 97 -14.72 -53.28 12.10
N ALA A 98 -16.01 -53.19 11.76
CA ALA A 98 -17.14 -53.57 12.60
C ALA A 98 -17.80 -54.85 12.08
#